data_AF-A0A3S4IDR1-F1
#
_entry.id   AF-A0A3S4IDR1-F1
#
_cell.length_a   1.000
_cell.length_b   1.000
_cell.length_c   1.000
_cell.angle_alpha   90.00
_cell.angle_beta   90.00
_cell.angle_gamma   90.00
#
_symmetry.space_group_name_H-M   'P 1'
#
loop_
_entity.id
_entity.type
_entity.pdbx_description
1 polymer ?
#
loop_
_entity_poly.entity_id
_entity_poly.type
_entity_poly.pdbx_seq_one_letter_code
_entity_poly.pdbx_strand_id
1 'polypeptide(L)'
;MKIMKGIMFVATLAATAFMSVSISAAPQQTEKNTIPQQCAKLFKETENLIAEAEKQPGTHTQLNKIKSKLNQSKKQILEMELATQMKSCDAALAKLASKQQNTL
;
A
#
# COMPACT_ATOMS: atom_id res chain seq x y z
N MET A 1 30.24 -15.41 -54.80
CA MET A 1 30.46 -14.05 -54.27
C MET A 1 29.10 -13.59 -53.73
N LYS A 2 28.76 -13.56 -52.44
CA LYS A 2 29.33 -12.98 -51.20
C LYS A 2 29.28 -11.45 -51.12
N ILE A 3 28.20 -10.92 -50.55
CA ILE A 3 28.00 -9.59 -49.92
C ILE A 3 26.60 -9.67 -49.26
N MET A 4 26.33 -9.75 -47.95
CA MET A 4 26.84 -9.22 -46.68
C MET A 4 26.56 -7.73 -46.42
N LYS A 5 26.04 -7.48 -45.20
CA LYS A 5 25.59 -6.23 -44.53
C LYS A 5 24.14 -5.84 -44.85
N GLY A 6 23.21 -5.70 -43.91
CA GLY A 6 23.31 -5.29 -42.51
C GLY A 6 22.76 -3.86 -42.41
N ILE A 7 21.48 -3.71 -42.06
CA ILE A 7 20.84 -2.41 -41.80
C ILE A 7 20.16 -2.45 -40.43
N MET A 8 20.86 -1.81 -39.52
CA MET A 8 20.43 -1.18 -38.28
C MET A 8 19.16 -0.36 -38.50
N PHE A 9 18.11 -0.61 -37.71
CA PHE A 9 16.97 0.31 -37.59
C PHE A 9 16.85 0.78 -36.14
N VAL A 10 17.19 2.06 -35.96
CA VAL A 10 17.03 2.87 -34.75
C VAL A 10 15.65 3.51 -34.80
N ALA A 11 14.88 3.38 -33.72
CA ALA A 11 13.62 4.08 -33.46
C ALA A 11 13.22 3.70 -32.02
N THR A 12 12.89 4.56 -31.05
CA THR A 12 12.49 5.97 -31.03
C THR A 12 12.63 6.47 -29.60
N LEU A 13 13.14 7.69 -29.43
CA LEU A 13 13.08 8.44 -28.17
C LEU A 13 11.67 9.00 -27.98
N ALA A 14 11.03 8.73 -26.84
CA ALA A 14 9.81 9.43 -26.42
C ALA A 14 9.87 9.79 -24.93
N ALA A 15 9.79 11.09 -24.68
CA ALA A 15 9.88 11.76 -23.40
C ALA A 15 8.71 11.44 -22.47
N THR A 16 8.97 11.39 -21.17
CA THR A 16 8.03 11.90 -20.15
C THR A 16 8.82 12.54 -19.01
N ALA A 17 8.78 13.88 -18.97
CA ALA A 17 9.23 14.64 -17.81
C ALA A 17 8.15 14.49 -16.72
N PHE A 18 8.48 13.81 -15.63
CA PHE A 18 7.63 13.76 -14.45
C PHE A 18 7.72 15.11 -13.72
N MET A 19 6.66 15.93 -13.84
CA MET A 19 6.49 17.11 -12.99
C MET A 19 6.25 16.65 -11.54
N SER A 20 7.20 16.97 -10.66
CA SER A 20 7.11 16.70 -9.22
C SER A 20 6.14 17.71 -8.58
N VAL A 21 4.88 17.30 -8.39
CA VAL A 21 3.94 18.02 -7.53
C VAL A 21 4.42 17.90 -6.08
N SER A 22 4.94 18.99 -5.54
CA SER A 22 5.28 19.11 -4.12
C SER A 22 4.03 19.50 -3.35
N ILE A 23 3.29 18.50 -2.86
CA ILE A 23 2.21 18.71 -1.89
C ILE A 23 2.89 19.05 -0.55
N SER A 24 2.75 20.30 -0.10
CA SER A 24 3.03 20.67 1.28
C SER A 24 2.06 19.96 2.20
N ALA A 25 2.52 18.87 2.81
CA ALA A 25 1.84 18.26 3.96
C ALA A 25 2.34 18.97 5.23
N ALA A 26 1.42 19.62 5.94
CA ALA A 26 1.66 20.30 7.20
C ALA A 26 2.36 19.37 8.22
N PRO A 27 3.22 19.90 9.11
CA PRO A 27 4.00 19.09 10.03
C PRO A 27 3.09 18.53 11.12
N GLN A 28 2.75 17.25 11.03
CA GLN A 28 2.08 16.57 12.14
C GLN A 28 3.14 16.08 13.11
N GLN A 29 3.07 16.69 14.29
CA GLN A 29 3.84 16.48 15.50
C GLN A 29 4.41 15.07 15.66
N THR A 30 5.72 15.06 15.83
CA THR A 30 6.56 13.97 16.32
C THR A 30 6.05 13.42 17.66
N GLU A 31 5.42 12.26 17.64
CA GLU A 31 5.59 11.29 18.72
C GLU A 31 6.40 10.10 18.20
N LYS A 32 7.58 9.94 18.77
CA LYS A 32 8.69 9.11 18.28
C LYS A 32 8.46 7.59 18.39
N ASN A 33 7.23 7.15 18.64
CA ASN A 33 6.86 5.73 18.77
C ASN A 33 5.39 5.45 18.38
N THR A 34 4.70 6.43 17.82
CA THR A 34 3.25 6.36 17.68
C THR A 34 2.91 6.09 16.22
N ILE A 35 2.18 5.00 15.97
CA ILE A 35 1.72 4.62 14.64
C ILE A 35 1.02 5.83 14.01
N PRO A 36 1.39 6.26 12.79
CA PRO A 36 0.75 7.36 12.11
C PRO A 36 -0.77 7.16 12.04
N GLN A 37 -1.54 8.24 12.17
CA GLN A 37 -2.99 8.19 12.24
C GLN A 37 -3.61 7.39 11.08
N GLN A 38 -3.07 7.51 9.86
CA GLN A 38 -3.59 6.79 8.69
C GLN A 38 -3.39 5.27 8.83
N CYS A 39 -2.25 4.83 9.36
CA CYS A 39 -2.00 3.42 9.65
C CYS A 39 -2.90 2.90 10.77
N ALA A 40 -3.10 3.70 11.83
CA ALA A 40 -4.03 3.34 12.91
C ALA A 40 -5.47 3.15 12.39
N LYS A 41 -5.92 4.04 11.49
CA LYS A 41 -7.23 3.93 10.83
C LYS A 41 -7.33 2.66 9.98
N LEU A 42 -6.33 2.40 9.13
CA LEU A 42 -6.27 1.21 8.28
C LEU A 42 -6.38 -0.08 9.10
N PHE A 43 -5.58 -0.17 10.16
CA PHE A 43 -5.57 -1.34 11.01
C PHE A 43 -6.92 -1.54 11.70
N LYS A 44 -7.51 -0.48 12.23
CA LYS A 44 -8.83 -0.53 12.87
C LYS A 44 -9.93 -0.98 11.91
N GLU A 45 -9.97 -0.44 10.70
CA GLU A 45 -10.94 -0.89 9.69
C GLU A 45 -10.73 -2.36 9.36
N THR A 46 -9.48 -2.78 9.15
CA THR A 46 -9.16 -4.20 8.88
C THR A 46 -9.56 -5.12 10.04
N GLU A 47 -9.34 -4.70 11.29
CA GLU A 47 -9.76 -5.44 12.49
C GLU A 47 -11.28 -5.58 12.58
N ASN A 48 -12.03 -4.54 12.18
CA ASN A 48 -13.49 -4.62 12.10
C ASN A 48 -13.94 -5.63 11.03
N LEU A 49 -13.33 -5.62 9.84
CA LEU A 49 -13.62 -6.61 8.79
C LEU A 49 -13.33 -8.04 9.28
N ILE A 50 -12.20 -8.23 9.97
CA ILE A 50 -11.83 -9.51 10.59
C ILE A 50 -12.90 -9.94 11.60
N ALA A 51 -13.33 -9.04 12.49
CA ALA A 51 -14.35 -9.34 13.50
C ALA A 51 -15.72 -9.68 12.89
N GLU A 52 -16.06 -9.09 11.75
CA GLU A 52 -17.27 -9.44 11.00
C GLU A 52 -17.14 -10.81 10.32
N ALA A 53 -15.98 -11.09 9.73
CA ALA A 53 -15.69 -12.38 9.13
C ALA A 53 -15.61 -13.51 10.18
N GLU A 54 -15.21 -13.24 11.44
CA GLU A 54 -15.23 -14.23 12.52
C GLU A 54 -16.62 -14.72 12.90
N LYS A 55 -17.65 -13.92 12.63
CA LYS A 55 -19.04 -14.31 12.85
C LYS A 55 -19.57 -15.23 11.75
N GLN A 56 -18.85 -15.37 10.64
CA GLN A 56 -19.27 -16.20 9.51
C GLN A 56 -18.82 -17.66 9.71
N PRO A 57 -19.74 -18.64 9.55
CA PRO A 57 -19.39 -20.05 9.68
C PRO A 57 -18.37 -20.48 8.60
N GLY A 58 -17.36 -21.25 9.00
CA GLY A 58 -16.32 -21.77 8.09
C GLY A 58 -15.11 -20.84 7.86
N THR A 59 -15.06 -19.66 8.47
CA THR A 59 -14.01 -18.66 8.19
C THR A 59 -12.84 -18.66 9.19
N HIS A 60 -13.01 -19.28 10.38
CA HIS A 60 -12.03 -19.22 11.49
C HIS A 60 -10.59 -19.64 11.15
N THR A 61 -10.40 -20.69 10.33
CA THR A 61 -9.05 -21.19 9.99
C THR A 61 -8.26 -20.17 9.17
N GLN A 62 -8.92 -19.46 8.26
CA GLN A 62 -8.25 -18.44 7.43
C GLN A 62 -8.06 -17.13 8.20
N LEU A 63 -9.00 -16.80 9.09
CA LEU A 63 -8.94 -15.61 9.93
C LEU A 63 -7.74 -15.57 10.86
N ASN A 64 -7.35 -16.71 11.45
CA ASN A 64 -6.15 -16.76 12.30
C ASN A 64 -4.88 -16.38 11.52
N LYS A 65 -4.76 -16.82 10.26
CA LYS A 65 -3.62 -16.45 9.40
C LYS A 65 -3.64 -14.96 9.06
N ILE A 66 -4.83 -14.39 8.80
CA ILE A 66 -5.01 -12.97 8.51
C ILE A 66 -4.63 -12.13 9.74
N LYS A 67 -5.13 -12.48 10.93
CA LYS A 67 -4.78 -11.80 12.20
C LYS A 67 -3.27 -11.83 12.47
N SER A 68 -2.62 -12.97 12.22
CA SER A 68 -1.16 -13.08 12.38
C SER A 68 -0.41 -12.15 11.43
N LYS A 69 -0.81 -12.10 10.15
CA LYS A 69 -0.19 -11.22 9.15
C LYS A 69 -0.44 -9.74 9.46
N LEU A 70 -1.62 -9.40 9.95
CA LEU A 70 -1.95 -8.04 10.37
C LEU A 70 -1.06 -7.58 11.53
N ASN A 71 -0.87 -8.43 12.54
CA ASN A 71 0.04 -8.14 13.66
C ASN A 71 1.50 -8.00 13.20
N GLN A 72 1.95 -8.85 12.29
CA GLN A 72 3.28 -8.71 11.69
C GLN A 72 3.42 -7.37 10.96
N SER A 73 2.42 -6.98 10.16
CA SER A 73 2.42 -5.71 9.45
C SER A 73 2.46 -4.51 10.40
N LYS A 74 1.72 -4.55 11.54
CA LYS A 74 1.79 -3.53 12.59
C LYS A 74 3.22 -3.35 13.11
N LYS A 75 3.92 -4.45 13.39
CA LYS A 75 5.32 -4.42 13.85
C LYS A 75 6.27 -3.88 12.78
N GLN A 76 6.15 -4.36 11.55
CA GLN A 76 7.01 -3.92 10.44
C GLN A 76 6.84 -2.42 10.14
N ILE A 77 5.62 -1.90 10.23
CA ILE A 77 5.37 -0.47 10.04
C ILE A 77 6.11 0.35 11.09
N LEU A 78 6.15 -0.08 12.35
CA LEU A 78 6.90 0.61 13.41
C LEU A 78 8.42 0.65 13.15
N GLU A 79 8.95 -0.31 12.40
CA GLU A 79 10.37 -0.40 12.02
C GLU A 79 10.69 0.41 10.74
N MET A 80 9.69 0.94 10.04
CA MET A 80 9.86 1.71 8.80
C MET A 80 9.97 3.22 9.05
N GLU A 81 10.47 3.96 8.07
CA GLU A 81 10.48 5.42 8.10
C GLU A 81 9.06 6.01 8.05
N LEU A 82 8.76 7.00 8.91
CA LEU A 82 7.43 7.61 9.09
C LEU A 82 6.77 8.06 7.76
N ALA A 83 7.53 8.72 6.88
CA ALA A 83 7.01 9.17 5.59
C ALA A 83 6.59 7.99 4.68
N THR A 84 7.35 6.89 4.73
CA THR A 84 7.02 5.66 4.00
C THR A 84 5.81 4.95 4.63
N GLN A 85 5.71 4.94 5.97
CA GLN A 85 4.55 4.41 6.68
C GLN A 85 3.25 5.12 6.24
N MET A 86 3.24 6.45 6.29
CA MET A 86 2.07 7.26 5.91
C MET A 86 1.64 6.96 4.46
N LYS A 87 2.58 6.99 3.52
CA LYS A 87 2.31 6.71 2.10
C LYS A 87 1.76 5.29 1.87
N SER A 88 2.32 4.30 2.55
CA SER A 88 1.87 2.90 2.45
C SER A 88 0.45 2.74 2.98
N CYS A 89 0.16 3.33 4.14
CA CYS A 89 -1.14 3.24 4.78
C CYS A 89 -2.23 3.99 4.03
N ASP A 90 -1.93 5.15 3.45
CA ASP A 90 -2.86 5.89 2.58
C ASP A 90 -3.20 5.08 1.32
N ALA A 91 -2.20 4.47 0.68
CA ALA A 91 -2.42 3.63 -0.48
C ALA A 91 -3.28 2.40 -0.14
N ALA A 92 -3.06 1.80 1.03
CA ALA A 92 -3.86 0.68 1.51
C ALA A 92 -5.29 1.08 1.88
N LEU A 93 -5.50 2.25 2.50
CA LEU A 93 -6.82 2.80 2.80
C LEU A 93 -7.61 3.07 1.51
N ALA A 94 -6.99 3.68 0.51
CA ALA A 94 -7.63 3.93 -0.78
C ALA A 94 -8.08 2.63 -1.45
N LYS A 95 -7.23 1.58 -1.41
CA LYS A 95 -7.58 0.25 -1.93
C LYS A 95 -8.68 -0.44 -1.12
N LEU A 96 -8.70 -0.25 0.20
CA LEU A 96 -9.75 -0.82 1.06
C LEU A 96 -11.10 -0.17 0.72
N ALA A 97 -11.13 1.16 0.65
CA ALA A 97 -12.32 1.92 0.27
C ALA A 97 -12.82 1.53 -1.13
N SER A 98 -11.93 1.39 -2.12
CA SER A 98 -12.35 0.99 -3.48
C SER A 98 -12.95 -0.42 -3.52
N LYS A 99 -12.43 -1.37 -2.70
CA LYS A 99 -12.99 -2.72 -2.60
C LYS A 99 -14.38 -2.71 -1.97
N GLN A 100 -14.56 -1.95 -0.89
CA GLN A 100 -15.85 -1.80 -0.22
C GLN A 100 -16.89 -1.14 -1.15
N GLN A 101 -16.47 -0.10 -1.89
CA GLN A 101 -17.34 0.58 -2.85
C GLN A 101 -17.77 -0.34 -4.01
N ASN A 102 -16.90 -1.27 -4.43
CA ASN A 102 -17.21 -2.24 -5.49
C ASN A 102 -17.98 -3.48 -4.98
N THR A 103 -18.36 -3.50 -3.69
CA THR A 103 -19.18 -4.57 -3.08
C THR A 103 -20.61 -4.08 -2.77
N LEU A 104 -20.90 -2.80 -3.01
CA LEU A 104 -22.25 -2.19 -3.04
C LEU A 104 -22.81 -2.22 -4.46
#